data_AF-T1B591-F1
#
_entry.id   AF-T1B591-F1
#
_cell.length_a   1.000
_cell.length_b   1.000
_cell.length_c   1.000
_cell.angle_alpha   90.00
_cell.angle_beta   90.00
_cell.angle_gamma   90.00
#
_symmetry.space_group_name_H-M   'P 1'
#
loop_
_entity.id
_entity.type
_entity.pdbx_description
1 polymer ?
#
loop_
_entity_poly.entity_id
_entity_poly.type
_entity_poly.pdbx_seq_one_letter_code
_entity_poly.pdbx_strand_id
1 'polypeptide(L)'
;TSVFPGAVSRFGEPLLIEEVALDFPRLPIVLAHGGRPLWMDQAIFLARRFPNVWLELSGVPPNRVLEYFPDLPKVAAKTVFGTDWPGPGVRDIAANLAAFRALPIPADLQSQILETNPLKLFPRHPPN
;
A
#
# COMPACT_ATOMS: atom_id res chain seq x y z
N THR A 1 -5.17 2.93 10.59
CA THR A 1 -5.46 2.65 12.00
C THR A 1 -6.75 1.89 12.09
N SER A 2 -6.73 0.81 12.85
CA SER A 2 -7.92 -0.02 13.06
C SER A 2 -8.91 0.69 13.98
N VAL A 3 -10.20 0.57 13.65
CA VAL A 3 -11.33 1.01 14.48
C VAL A 3 -12.03 -0.17 15.17
N PHE A 4 -11.46 -1.37 15.07
CA PHE A 4 -12.01 -2.55 15.73
C PHE A 4 -11.85 -2.47 17.26
N PRO A 5 -12.81 -3.00 18.04
CA PRO A 5 -12.71 -3.05 19.49
C PRO A 5 -11.40 -3.69 19.96
N GLY A 6 -10.72 -3.03 20.91
CA GLY A 6 -9.43 -3.50 21.46
C GLY A 6 -8.20 -3.15 20.63
N ALA A 7 -8.35 -2.54 19.44
CA ALA A 7 -7.21 -2.07 18.66
C ALA A 7 -6.51 -0.89 19.36
N VAL A 8 -5.19 -0.95 19.46
CA VAL A 8 -4.37 0.13 20.00
C VAL A 8 -3.58 0.78 18.86
N SER A 9 -3.86 2.05 18.57
CA SER A 9 -3.30 2.73 17.39
C SER A 9 -1.78 2.82 17.37
N ARG A 10 -1.13 2.85 18.55
CA ARG A 10 0.34 2.91 18.67
C ARG A 10 1.04 1.72 18.00
N PHE A 11 0.42 0.53 18.03
CA PHE A 11 1.01 -0.66 17.41
C PHE A 11 0.92 -0.67 15.88
N GLY A 12 0.14 0.25 15.31
CA GLY A 12 0.08 0.46 13.86
C GLY A 12 0.99 1.60 13.39
N GLU A 13 1.84 2.16 14.25
CA GLU A 13 2.79 3.22 13.87
C GLU A 13 3.90 2.62 12.97
N PRO A 14 4.04 3.09 11.71
CA PRO A 14 5.03 2.57 10.77
C PRO A 14 6.45 2.64 11.27
N LEU A 15 6.85 3.64 12.06
CA LEU A 15 8.22 3.75 12.57
C LEU A 15 8.67 2.53 13.40
N LEU A 16 7.73 1.75 13.95
CA LEU A 16 8.05 0.49 14.64
C LEU A 16 8.73 -0.55 13.72
N ILE A 17 8.59 -0.44 12.40
CA ILE A 17 9.24 -1.36 11.45
C ILE A 17 10.66 -0.94 11.07
N GLU A 18 11.13 0.24 11.51
CA GLU A 18 12.42 0.79 11.10
C GLU A 18 13.59 -0.14 11.47
N GLU A 19 13.57 -0.68 12.69
CA GLU A 19 14.57 -1.64 13.16
C GLU A 19 14.60 -2.90 12.29
N VAL A 20 13.42 -3.44 11.92
CA VAL A 20 13.31 -4.60 11.04
C VAL A 20 13.85 -4.30 9.63
N ALA A 21 13.56 -3.12 9.10
CA ALA A 21 14.05 -2.71 7.79
C ALA A 21 15.59 -2.58 7.74
N LEU A 22 16.20 -2.13 8.85
CA LEU A 22 17.65 -2.03 9.02
C LEU A 22 18.31 -3.41 9.16
N ASP A 23 17.76 -4.27 10.03
CA ASP A 23 18.36 -5.57 10.34
C ASP A 23 18.20 -6.58 9.19
N PHE A 24 17.13 -6.45 8.40
CA PHE A 24 16.81 -7.36 7.31
C PHE A 24 16.67 -6.62 5.97
N PRO A 25 17.76 -6.04 5.43
CA PRO A 25 17.69 -5.17 4.23
C PRO A 25 17.29 -5.93 2.95
N ARG A 26 17.32 -7.27 2.97
CA ARG A 26 16.87 -8.11 1.86
C ARG A 26 15.43 -8.62 2.01
N LEU A 27 14.81 -8.43 3.16
CA LEU A 27 13.42 -8.82 3.40
C LEU A 27 12.50 -7.73 2.84
N PRO A 28 11.66 -8.03 1.82
CA PRO A 28 10.64 -7.08 1.39
C PRO A 28 9.60 -6.88 2.49
N ILE A 29 9.32 -5.64 2.84
CA ILE A 29 8.34 -5.24 3.84
C ILE A 29 7.26 -4.42 3.15
N VAL A 30 6.00 -4.78 3.35
CA VAL A 30 4.85 -4.10 2.74
C VAL A 30 4.00 -3.47 3.85
N LEU A 31 3.90 -2.15 3.85
CA LEU A 31 3.11 -1.38 4.81
C LEU A 31 1.66 -1.31 4.34
N ALA A 32 0.84 -2.21 4.89
CA ALA A 32 -0.59 -2.29 4.61
C ALA A 32 -1.30 -0.95 4.89
N HIS A 33 -2.23 -0.60 4.01
CA HIS A 33 -3.06 0.61 4.09
C HIS A 33 -2.30 1.95 4.05
N GLY A 34 -1.00 1.93 3.74
CA GLY A 34 -0.15 3.10 3.61
C GLY A 34 -0.22 4.07 4.79
N GLY A 35 -0.44 3.56 6.00
CA GLY A 35 -0.53 4.38 7.22
C GLY A 35 -1.84 5.16 7.40
N ARG A 36 -2.86 4.99 6.53
CA ARG A 36 -4.13 5.72 6.59
C ARG A 36 -4.79 5.68 7.99
N PRO A 37 -5.43 6.77 8.46
CA PRO A 37 -5.19 8.16 8.06
C PRO A 37 -4.07 8.80 8.88
N LEU A 38 -3.69 8.22 10.03
CA LEU A 38 -2.84 8.88 11.03
C LEU A 38 -1.36 8.92 10.66
N TRP A 39 -0.86 7.92 9.94
CA TRP A 39 0.56 7.62 9.84
C TRP A 39 1.12 7.66 8.41
N MET A 40 0.40 8.30 7.48
CA MET A 40 0.75 8.27 6.06
C MET A 40 2.11 8.89 5.78
N ASP A 41 2.42 10.02 6.41
CA ASP A 41 3.71 10.69 6.24
C ASP A 41 4.88 9.81 6.69
N GLN A 42 4.71 9.08 7.81
CA GLN A 42 5.71 8.12 8.27
C GLN A 42 5.85 6.93 7.31
N ALA A 43 4.75 6.37 6.83
CA ALA A 43 4.78 5.27 5.86
C ALA A 43 5.48 5.69 4.56
N ILE A 44 5.15 6.87 4.04
CA ILE A 44 5.79 7.46 2.85
C ILE A 44 7.28 7.71 3.09
N PHE A 45 7.65 8.24 4.26
CA PHE A 45 9.05 8.43 4.64
C PHE A 45 9.83 7.11 4.61
N LEU A 46 9.31 6.06 5.25
CA LEU A 46 9.98 4.76 5.30
C LEU A 46 10.10 4.12 3.92
N ALA A 47 9.05 4.17 3.09
CA ALA A 47 9.09 3.65 1.72
C ALA A 47 10.10 4.39 0.81
N ARG A 48 10.36 5.68 1.09
CA ARG A 48 11.39 6.47 0.38
C ARG A 48 12.79 6.24 0.93
N ARG A 49 12.92 6.02 2.24
CA ARG A 49 14.20 5.81 2.94
C ARG A 49 14.77 4.42 2.67
N PHE A 50 13.93 3.40 2.73
CA PHE A 50 14.36 2.00 2.72
C PHE A 50 14.03 1.31 1.38
N PRO A 51 15.02 0.75 0.68
CA PRO A 51 14.80 0.13 -0.63
C PRO A 51 13.91 -1.12 -0.55
N ASN A 52 13.83 -1.76 0.62
CA ASN A 52 13.03 -2.96 0.87
C ASN A 52 11.64 -2.68 1.47
N VAL A 53 11.28 -1.43 1.77
CA VAL A 53 9.96 -1.07 2.32
C VAL A 53 9.04 -0.57 1.20
N TRP A 54 7.79 -1.02 1.16
CA TRP A 54 6.79 -0.72 0.14
C TRP A 54 5.49 -0.23 0.77
N LEU A 55 4.71 0.56 0.03
CA LEU A 55 3.36 0.98 0.40
C LEU A 55 2.33 0.04 -0.24
N GLU A 56 1.20 -0.14 0.43
CA GLU A 56 0.05 -0.91 -0.06
C GLU A 56 -1.24 -0.11 0.21
N LEU A 57 -2.14 -0.02 -0.79
CA LEU A 57 -3.25 0.95 -0.81
C LEU A 57 -4.60 0.43 -0.27
N SER A 58 -4.68 -0.81 0.19
CA SER A 58 -5.92 -1.40 0.69
C SER A 58 -6.52 -0.62 1.86
N GLY A 59 -7.83 -0.73 2.07
CA GLY A 59 -8.52 0.01 3.14
C GLY A 59 -8.66 1.52 2.86
N VAL A 60 -8.11 2.02 1.75
CA VAL A 60 -8.34 3.36 1.21
C VAL A 60 -9.45 3.28 0.15
N PRO A 61 -10.56 4.02 0.29
CA PRO A 61 -11.56 4.09 -0.76
C PRO A 61 -10.94 4.56 -2.09
N PRO A 62 -11.14 3.85 -3.22
CA PRO A 62 -10.45 4.19 -4.48
C PRO A 62 -10.61 5.65 -4.90
N ASN A 63 -11.82 6.21 -4.79
CA ASN A 63 -12.11 7.61 -5.11
C ASN A 63 -11.44 8.64 -4.19
N ARG A 64 -10.85 8.22 -3.07
CA ARG A 64 -10.11 9.09 -2.13
C ARG A 64 -8.60 8.81 -2.13
N VAL A 65 -8.11 7.92 -2.99
CA VAL A 65 -6.67 7.58 -3.04
C VAL A 65 -5.79 8.83 -3.22
N LEU A 66 -6.16 9.74 -4.13
CA LEU A 66 -5.39 10.97 -4.35
C LEU A 66 -5.59 12.03 -3.27
N GLU A 67 -6.62 11.91 -2.43
CA GLU A 67 -6.78 12.74 -1.22
C GLU A 67 -5.80 12.29 -0.13
N TYR A 68 -5.64 10.98 0.06
CA TYR A 68 -4.72 10.41 1.05
C TYR A 68 -3.26 10.39 0.57
N PHE A 69 -3.04 10.21 -0.72
CA PHE A 69 -1.71 10.14 -1.36
C PHE A 69 -1.64 11.15 -2.51
N PRO A 70 -1.62 12.47 -2.22
CA PRO A 70 -1.54 13.50 -3.27
C PRO A 70 -0.25 13.37 -4.10
N ASP A 71 0.82 12.86 -3.49
CA ASP A 71 2.10 12.61 -4.12
C ASP A 71 2.27 11.15 -4.61
N LEU A 72 1.17 10.40 -4.77
CA LEU A 72 1.21 9.01 -5.28
C LEU A 72 2.10 8.84 -6.52
N PRO A 73 2.10 9.75 -7.52
CA PRO A 73 2.99 9.62 -8.67
C PRO A 73 4.48 9.54 -8.32
N LYS A 74 4.93 10.20 -7.24
CA LYS A 74 6.33 10.22 -6.80
C LYS A 74 6.72 8.92 -6.09
N VAL A 75 5.75 8.17 -5.57
CA VAL A 75 5.97 6.92 -4.81
C VAL A 75 5.37 5.69 -5.49
N ALA A 76 4.84 5.85 -6.71
CA ALA A 76 4.20 4.79 -7.48
C ALA A 76 5.13 3.57 -7.67
N ALA A 77 6.42 3.79 -7.92
CA ALA A 77 7.43 2.74 -8.06
C ALA A 77 7.64 1.88 -6.80
N LYS A 78 7.13 2.32 -5.65
CA LYS A 78 7.23 1.67 -4.34
C LYS A 78 5.85 1.37 -3.74
N THR A 79 4.80 1.38 -4.56
CA THR A 79 3.41 1.20 -4.12
C THR A 79 2.76 0.02 -4.83
N VAL A 80 1.94 -0.74 -4.11
CA VAL A 80 1.10 -1.82 -4.65
C VAL A 80 -0.37 -1.61 -4.33
N PHE A 81 -1.24 -2.13 -5.20
CA PHE A 81 -2.68 -2.13 -4.99
C PHE A 81 -3.12 -3.32 -4.14
N GLY A 82 -4.14 -3.09 -3.33
CA GLY A 82 -4.93 -4.12 -2.66
C GLY A 82 -6.31 -3.57 -2.33
N THR A 83 -7.28 -4.46 -2.14
CA THR A 83 -8.68 -4.04 -1.91
C THR A 83 -9.06 -4.04 -0.43
N ASP A 84 -8.41 -4.87 0.39
CA ASP A 84 -8.82 -5.21 1.76
C ASP A 84 -10.11 -6.03 1.82
N TRP A 85 -10.52 -6.73 0.76
CA TRP A 85 -11.69 -7.63 0.82
C TRP A 85 -11.42 -8.85 1.73
N PRO A 86 -12.36 -9.28 2.60
CA PRO A 86 -13.75 -8.84 2.78
C PRO A 86 -13.97 -7.78 3.87
N GLY A 87 -13.00 -6.88 4.03
CA GLY A 87 -13.00 -5.81 5.01
C GLY A 87 -14.12 -4.77 4.82
N PRO A 88 -14.40 -3.98 5.87
CA PRO A 88 -15.52 -3.04 5.88
C PRO A 88 -15.45 -2.02 4.74
N GLY A 89 -16.57 -1.86 4.01
CA GLY A 89 -16.69 -0.86 2.94
C GLY A 89 -16.21 -1.30 1.56
N VAL A 90 -15.57 -2.47 1.46
CA VAL A 90 -15.23 -3.13 0.19
C VAL A 90 -16.35 -4.12 -0.07
N ARG A 91 -17.08 -4.01 -1.18
CA ARG A 91 -18.19 -4.95 -1.50
C ARG A 91 -17.84 -5.95 -2.59
N ASP A 92 -16.98 -5.52 -3.50
CA ASP A 92 -16.60 -6.29 -4.67
C ASP A 92 -15.19 -5.88 -5.12
N ILE A 93 -14.37 -6.87 -5.43
CA ILE A 93 -12.98 -6.66 -5.84
C ILE A 93 -12.91 -5.99 -7.21
N ALA A 94 -13.75 -6.41 -8.16
CA ALA A 94 -13.71 -5.92 -9.53
C ALA A 94 -14.14 -4.45 -9.61
N ALA A 95 -15.20 -4.06 -8.89
CA ALA A 95 -15.66 -2.70 -8.78
C ALA A 95 -14.64 -1.78 -8.11
N ASN A 96 -13.95 -2.26 -7.07
CA ASN A 96 -12.86 -1.51 -6.42
C ASN A 96 -11.71 -1.24 -7.40
N LEU A 97 -11.27 -2.28 -8.13
CA LEU A 97 -10.25 -2.15 -9.18
C LEU A 97 -10.67 -1.22 -10.30
N ALA A 98 -11.92 -1.31 -10.77
CA ALA A 98 -12.46 -0.42 -11.80
C ALA A 98 -12.45 1.05 -11.36
N ALA A 99 -12.85 1.31 -10.10
CA ALA A 99 -12.81 2.65 -9.53
C ALA A 99 -11.38 3.19 -9.39
N PHE A 100 -10.41 2.34 -9.02
CA PHE A 100 -8.99 2.73 -9.00
C PHE A 100 -8.48 3.08 -10.41
N ARG A 101 -8.83 2.29 -11.43
CA ARG A 101 -8.43 2.55 -12.83
C ARG A 101 -9.03 3.84 -13.40
N ALA A 102 -10.19 4.25 -12.89
CA ALA A 102 -10.85 5.50 -13.28
C ALA A 102 -10.20 6.76 -12.68
N LEU A 103 -9.22 6.62 -11.78
CA LEU A 103 -8.49 7.76 -11.24
C LEU A 103 -7.66 8.46 -12.33
N PRO A 104 -7.44 9.78 -12.21
CA PRO A 104 -6.60 10.55 -13.13
C PRO A 104 -5.10 10.29 -12.88
N ILE A 105 -4.70 9.02 -12.95
CA ILE A 105 -3.32 8.55 -12.79
C ILE A 105 -2.84 8.03 -14.15
N PRO A 106 -1.65 8.44 -14.63
CA PRO A 106 -1.07 7.92 -15.87
C PRO A 106 -1.04 6.38 -15.94
N ALA A 107 -1.29 5.83 -17.13
CA ALA A 107 -1.47 4.39 -17.32
C ALA A 107 -0.24 3.56 -16.95
N ASP A 108 0.96 4.10 -17.14
CA ASP A 108 2.23 3.49 -16.74
C ASP A 108 2.34 3.38 -15.21
N LEU A 109 1.92 4.41 -14.48
CA LEU A 109 1.89 4.38 -13.00
C LEU A 109 0.82 3.43 -12.49
N GLN A 110 -0.35 3.37 -13.15
CA GLN A 110 -1.35 2.35 -12.84
C GLN A 110 -0.79 0.94 -13.03
N SER A 111 -0.07 0.68 -14.13
CA SER A 111 0.56 -0.63 -14.39
C SER A 111 1.64 -0.96 -13.33
N GLN A 112 2.41 0.04 -12.87
CA GLN A 112 3.34 -0.16 -11.76
C GLN A 112 2.62 -0.66 -10.50
N ILE A 113 1.57 0.04 -10.09
CA ILE A 113 0.86 -0.21 -8.83
C ILE A 113 0.04 -1.51 -8.90
N LEU A 114 -0.59 -1.80 -10.05
CA LEU A 114 -1.50 -2.93 -10.23
C LEU A 114 -0.80 -4.24 -10.60
N GLU A 115 0.38 -4.19 -11.22
CA GLU A 115 0.97 -5.37 -11.84
C GLU A 115 2.48 -5.46 -11.63
N THR A 116 3.26 -4.47 -12.11
CA THR A 116 4.72 -4.60 -12.14
C THR A 116 5.32 -4.68 -10.74
N ASN A 117 4.85 -3.87 -9.78
CA ASN A 117 5.34 -3.90 -8.41
C ASN A 117 4.85 -5.14 -7.64
N PRO A 118 3.56 -5.52 -7.69
CA PRO A 118 3.12 -6.79 -7.13
C PRO A 118 3.92 -7.99 -7.65
N LEU A 119 4.22 -8.07 -8.94
CA LEU A 119 5.00 -9.18 -9.51
C LEU A 119 6.47 -9.19 -9.07
N LYS A 120 7.05 -8.05 -8.67
CA LYS A 120 8.39 -8.01 -8.06
C LYS A 120 8.39 -8.59 -6.64
N LEU A 121 7.32 -8.34 -5.89
CA LEU A 121 7.16 -8.80 -4.50
C LEU A 121 6.67 -10.25 -4.41
N PHE A 122 5.78 -10.61 -5.32
CA PHE A 122 5.08 -11.89 -5.38
C PHE A 122 5.22 -12.45 -6.81
N PRO A 123 6.42 -12.90 -7.20
CA PRO A 123 6.64 -13.43 -8.53
C PRO A 123 5.75 -14.65 -8.76
N ARG A 124 5.22 -14.79 -9.97
CA ARG A 124 4.50 -16.01 -10.35
C ARG A 124 5.49 -17.17 -10.24
N HIS A 125 5.16 -18.16 -9.43
CA HIS A 125 5.84 -19.44 -9.53
C HIS A 125 5.57 -20.01 -10.93
N PRO A 126 6.57 -20.62 -11.60
CA PRO A 126 6.29 -21.37 -12.81
C PRO A 126 5.23 -22.44 -12.50
N PRO A 127 4.32 -22.74 -13.45
CA PRO A 127 3.40 -23.85 -13.26
C PRO A 127 4.21 -25.13 -13.02
N ASN A 128 3.84 -25.87 -11.98
CA ASN A 128 4.36 -27.22 -11.72
C ASN A 128 3.98 -28.19 -12.85
#